data_AF-A0A8H7GRE7-F1
#
_entry.id   AF-A0A8H7GRE7-F1
#
_cell.length_a   1.000
_cell.length_b   1.000
_cell.length_c   1.000
_cell.angle_alpha   90.00
_cell.angle_beta   90.00
_cell.angle_gamma   90.00
#
_symmetry.space_group_name_H-M   'P 1'
#
loop_
_entity.id
_entity.type
_entity.pdbx_description
1 polymer ?
#
loop_
_entity_poly.entity_id
_entity_poly.type
_entity_poly.pdbx_seq_one_letter_code
_entity_poly.pdbx_strand_id
1 'polypeptide(L)'
;MLQELDSQALLTLHSWMLYIPNINGDARYDEVSDLVKFLSLHFENVTARQETDSLDSIAKTLTTFNEILELNPNLLSHEEKQALYATVLGPWGTSFVDEVVLNHKEDYEEEITAFVDLVLTILQLNLIRLSKSILDTSTQSILGLAIRLTAAEGVPFVDESISERMLIFWEEFASVYQDSEDVFDVLFETQSDPNFQAAFEGEKRRIFDTVASIYWRKLHLPELQMYEQIRSEFNAYRSNVADFFLVVYSLLKSDFYRLMSESLIEASADLNSRTVLDVEATMYILYKINDDAVYFESQALLLAPFASQIFESGLLSKFKSIKADDSTNSTMLATLVQFCSSNVFYFKTENGSKHLGDVLEIVFPLVLSDEHTALALLASKTAMRICEECSKFLISILPDLESIVIGMLNNPETDSLIRLRMFNAFSVIARSIRDVQEHGKILSGMVSAIANAASLAIRSSDLSENLLEKQETT
;
A
#
# COMPACT_ATOMS: atom_id res chain seq x y z
N MET A 1 -36.98 -30.87 7.87
CA MET A 1 -36.56 -32.20 8.36
C MET A 1 -35.34 -32.74 7.60
N LEU A 2 -35.37 -32.93 6.28
CA LEU A 2 -34.17 -33.36 5.52
C LEU A 2 -33.06 -32.29 5.49
N GLN A 3 -33.40 -31.02 5.26
CA GLN A 3 -32.45 -29.89 5.28
C GLN A 3 -31.88 -29.61 6.68
N GLU A 4 -32.70 -29.72 7.70
CA GLU A 4 -32.26 -29.55 9.10
C GLU A 4 -31.30 -30.67 9.51
N LEU A 5 -31.55 -31.90 9.04
CA LEU A 5 -30.63 -33.02 9.23
C LEU A 5 -29.31 -32.81 8.48
N ASP A 6 -29.38 -32.28 7.26
CA ASP A 6 -28.22 -31.95 6.42
C ASP A 6 -27.32 -30.89 7.08
N SER A 7 -27.91 -29.78 7.51
CA SER A 7 -27.21 -28.71 8.23
C SER A 7 -26.57 -29.21 9.53
N GLN A 8 -27.26 -30.04 10.32
CA GLN A 8 -26.71 -30.66 11.52
C GLN A 8 -25.59 -31.66 11.20
N ALA A 9 -25.68 -32.39 10.09
CA ALA A 9 -24.64 -33.30 9.64
C ALA A 9 -23.37 -32.52 9.26
N LEU A 10 -23.50 -31.41 8.53
CA LEU A 10 -22.37 -30.53 8.19
C LEU A 10 -21.69 -29.94 9.42
N LEU A 11 -22.47 -29.44 10.40
CA LEU A 11 -21.91 -28.91 11.66
C LEU A 11 -21.19 -29.99 12.48
N THR A 12 -21.76 -31.20 12.52
CA THR A 12 -21.14 -32.34 13.19
C THR A 12 -19.84 -32.69 12.50
N LEU A 13 -19.86 -32.80 11.17
CA LEU A 13 -18.72 -33.18 10.35
C LEU A 13 -17.58 -32.18 10.49
N HIS A 14 -17.87 -30.88 10.38
CA HIS A 14 -16.94 -29.79 10.67
C HIS A 14 -16.27 -29.96 12.05
N SER A 15 -17.04 -30.20 13.11
CA SER A 15 -16.51 -30.44 14.46
C SER A 15 -15.57 -31.66 14.53
N TRP A 16 -15.89 -32.72 13.78
CA TRP A 16 -15.03 -33.91 13.70
C TRP A 16 -13.75 -33.63 12.90
N MET A 17 -13.83 -32.87 11.82
CA MET A 17 -12.66 -32.51 10.99
C MET A 17 -11.68 -31.61 11.76
N LEU A 18 -12.16 -30.78 12.68
CA LEU A 18 -11.32 -30.04 13.64
C LEU A 18 -10.69 -30.94 14.70
N TYR A 19 -11.40 -31.99 15.13
CA TYR A 19 -10.95 -32.86 16.22
C TYR A 19 -9.90 -33.90 15.78
N ILE A 20 -10.08 -34.51 14.60
CA ILE A 20 -9.25 -35.63 14.11
C ILE A 20 -7.75 -35.28 14.03
N PRO A 21 -7.34 -34.12 13.46
CA PRO A 21 -5.94 -33.72 13.44
C PRO A 21 -5.32 -33.61 14.84
N ASN A 22 -6.09 -33.11 15.82
CA ASN A 22 -5.61 -32.87 17.19
C ASN A 22 -5.31 -34.15 17.99
N ILE A 23 -5.78 -35.32 17.53
CA ILE A 23 -5.56 -36.61 18.19
C ILE A 23 -4.61 -37.54 17.42
N ASN A 24 -3.89 -37.02 16.42
CA ASN A 24 -3.16 -37.84 15.44
C ASN A 24 -4.07 -38.89 14.79
N GLY A 25 -5.29 -38.47 14.43
CA GLY A 25 -6.33 -39.36 13.92
C GLY A 25 -5.99 -40.03 12.59
N ASP A 26 -5.00 -39.51 11.85
CA ASP A 26 -4.49 -40.07 10.58
C ASP A 26 -3.94 -41.48 10.74
N ALA A 27 -3.50 -41.84 11.96
CA ALA A 27 -3.04 -43.19 12.28
C ALA A 27 -4.19 -44.13 12.72
N ARG A 28 -5.41 -43.61 12.87
CA ARG A 28 -6.58 -44.32 13.44
C ARG A 28 -7.78 -44.38 12.51
N TYR A 29 -7.91 -43.46 11.56
CA TYR A 29 -9.06 -43.35 10.68
C TYR A 29 -8.59 -43.38 9.22
N ASP A 30 -8.82 -44.52 8.54
CA ASP A 30 -8.43 -44.73 7.14
C ASP A 30 -9.56 -44.36 6.14
N GLU A 31 -10.76 -44.01 6.62
CA GLU A 31 -11.98 -43.92 5.80
C GLU A 31 -12.69 -42.56 5.91
N VAL A 32 -12.02 -41.48 5.50
CA VAL A 32 -12.68 -40.16 5.36
C VAL A 32 -13.30 -39.97 3.96
N SER A 33 -13.00 -40.86 3.01
CA SER A 33 -13.45 -40.73 1.62
C SER A 33 -14.96 -40.65 1.43
N ASP A 34 -15.76 -41.35 2.24
CA ASP A 34 -17.21 -41.26 2.14
C ASP A 34 -17.75 -39.92 2.69
N LEU A 35 -17.05 -39.33 3.67
CA LEU A 35 -17.33 -37.99 4.18
C LEU A 35 -16.97 -36.93 3.13
N VAL A 36 -15.84 -37.10 2.43
CA VAL A 36 -15.42 -36.22 1.32
C VAL A 36 -16.40 -36.30 0.15
N LYS A 37 -16.88 -37.50 -0.19
CA LYS A 37 -17.94 -37.67 -1.22
C LYS A 37 -19.23 -36.97 -0.79
N PHE A 38 -19.64 -37.13 0.47
CA PHE A 38 -20.82 -36.45 0.99
C PHE A 38 -20.70 -34.92 0.84
N LEU A 39 -19.58 -34.34 1.27
CA LEU A 39 -19.30 -32.91 1.09
C LEU A 39 -19.34 -32.50 -0.39
N SER A 40 -18.75 -33.31 -1.28
CA SER A 40 -18.66 -33.00 -2.70
C SER A 40 -20.02 -32.95 -3.41
N LEU A 41 -21.05 -33.63 -2.88
CA LEU A 41 -22.42 -33.59 -3.44
C LEU A 41 -23.02 -32.17 -3.40
N HIS A 42 -22.59 -31.32 -2.46
CA HIS A 42 -23.08 -29.95 -2.36
C HIS A 42 -22.60 -29.05 -3.51
N PHE A 43 -21.56 -29.46 -4.25
CA PHE A 43 -21.08 -28.74 -5.43
C PHE A 43 -21.85 -29.09 -6.72
N GLU A 44 -22.64 -30.17 -6.76
CA GLU A 44 -23.28 -30.64 -7.99
C GLU A 44 -24.49 -29.79 -8.45
N ASN A 45 -25.09 -28.96 -7.57
CA ASN A 45 -26.43 -28.38 -7.78
C ASN A 45 -26.52 -26.85 -7.92
N VAL A 46 -25.42 -26.11 -8.00
CA VAL A 46 -25.44 -24.62 -7.99
C VAL A 46 -26.26 -24.00 -9.12
N THR A 47 -26.37 -24.68 -10.26
CA THR A 47 -27.04 -24.14 -11.46
C THR A 47 -28.58 -24.23 -11.45
N ALA A 48 -29.21 -24.75 -10.39
CA ALA A 48 -30.65 -24.90 -10.34
C ALA A 48 -31.25 -24.51 -8.97
N ARG A 49 -31.45 -23.19 -8.81
CA ARG A 49 -32.27 -22.47 -7.81
C ARG A 49 -31.44 -21.77 -6.72
N GLN A 50 -31.51 -20.44 -6.77
CA GLN A 50 -31.18 -19.49 -5.71
C GLN A 50 -32.10 -19.70 -4.49
N GLU A 51 -32.05 -20.86 -3.85
CA GLU A 51 -32.62 -21.06 -2.52
C GLU A 51 -31.49 -20.75 -1.53
N THR A 52 -31.68 -19.73 -0.69
CA THR A 52 -30.71 -19.23 0.31
C THR A 52 -30.13 -20.36 1.17
N ASP A 53 -30.95 -21.35 1.48
CA ASP A 53 -30.56 -22.53 2.28
C ASP A 53 -29.54 -23.43 1.56
N SER A 54 -29.49 -23.45 0.23
CA SER A 54 -28.49 -24.21 -0.53
C SER A 54 -27.11 -23.56 -0.48
N LEU A 55 -27.06 -22.23 -0.35
CA LEU A 55 -25.82 -21.46 -0.29
C LEU A 55 -25.17 -21.58 1.09
N ASP A 56 -25.95 -21.59 2.17
CA ASP A 56 -25.47 -21.88 3.54
C ASP A 56 -24.80 -23.27 3.64
N SER A 57 -25.40 -24.31 3.07
CA SER A 57 -24.79 -25.65 3.02
C SER A 57 -23.48 -25.67 2.22
N ILE A 58 -23.40 -24.87 1.14
CA ILE A 58 -22.18 -24.71 0.35
C ILE A 58 -21.11 -23.97 1.17
N ALA A 59 -21.46 -22.88 1.85
CA ALA A 59 -20.56 -22.16 2.76
C ALA A 59 -19.93 -23.11 3.78
N LYS A 60 -20.75 -23.87 4.50
CA LYS A 60 -20.29 -24.84 5.51
C LYS A 60 -19.39 -25.91 4.91
N THR A 61 -19.69 -26.37 3.71
CA THR A 61 -18.87 -27.33 2.97
C THR A 61 -17.51 -26.72 2.62
N LEU A 62 -17.49 -25.50 2.08
CA LEU A 62 -16.27 -24.77 1.73
C LEU A 62 -15.39 -24.53 2.97
N THR A 63 -15.99 -24.04 4.06
CA THR A 63 -15.29 -23.83 5.34
C THR A 63 -14.70 -25.12 5.87
N THR A 64 -15.44 -26.23 5.82
CA THR A 64 -14.93 -27.52 6.28
C THR A 64 -13.77 -28.02 5.44
N PHE A 65 -13.83 -27.88 4.11
CA PHE A 65 -12.68 -28.21 3.26
C PHE A 65 -11.49 -27.30 3.52
N ASN A 66 -11.72 -26.01 3.80
CA ASN A 66 -10.66 -25.06 4.10
C ASN A 66 -9.90 -25.51 5.37
N GLU A 67 -10.63 -25.81 6.44
CA GLU A 67 -10.03 -26.26 7.69
C GLU A 67 -9.30 -27.59 7.58
N ILE A 68 -9.82 -28.54 6.80
CA ILE A 68 -9.10 -29.79 6.53
C ILE A 68 -7.75 -29.48 5.88
N LEU A 69 -7.73 -28.60 4.88
CA LEU A 69 -6.51 -28.25 4.16
C LEU A 69 -5.53 -27.43 5.02
N GLU A 70 -6.01 -26.57 5.92
CA GLU A 70 -5.17 -25.79 6.83
C GLU A 70 -4.59 -26.63 7.97
N LEU A 71 -5.42 -27.44 8.64
CA LEU A 71 -5.01 -28.18 9.84
C LEU A 71 -4.27 -29.46 9.49
N ASN A 72 -4.74 -30.20 8.50
CA ASN A 72 -4.11 -31.44 8.08
C ASN A 72 -4.47 -31.83 6.64
N PRO A 73 -3.74 -31.31 5.64
CA PRO A 73 -4.00 -31.64 4.27
C PRO A 73 -3.87 -33.14 3.98
N ASN A 74 -3.12 -33.92 4.77
CA ASN A 74 -2.92 -35.35 4.51
C ASN A 74 -4.15 -36.21 4.80
N LEU A 75 -5.19 -35.65 5.42
CA LEU A 75 -6.47 -36.32 5.61
C LEU A 75 -7.16 -36.62 4.27
N LEU A 76 -6.89 -35.80 3.24
CA LEU A 76 -7.36 -36.02 1.88
C LEU A 76 -6.30 -36.74 1.07
N SER A 77 -6.72 -37.79 0.35
CA SER A 77 -5.89 -38.46 -0.64
C SER A 77 -5.53 -37.50 -1.79
N HIS A 78 -4.50 -37.85 -2.55
CA HIS A 78 -4.09 -37.04 -3.71
C HIS A 78 -5.21 -36.89 -4.74
N GLU A 79 -5.97 -37.96 -5.00
CA GLU A 79 -7.09 -37.94 -5.95
C GLU A 79 -8.22 -37.02 -5.48
N GLU A 80 -8.56 -37.07 -4.19
CA GLU A 80 -9.59 -36.20 -3.59
C GLU A 80 -9.18 -34.72 -3.64
N LYS A 81 -7.91 -34.39 -3.37
CA LYS A 81 -7.40 -33.03 -3.53
C LYS A 81 -7.51 -32.55 -4.96
N GLN A 82 -7.10 -33.36 -5.94
CA GLN A 82 -7.18 -32.97 -7.35
C GLN A 82 -8.63 -32.79 -7.79
N ALA A 83 -9.56 -33.64 -7.33
CA ALA A 83 -10.98 -33.50 -7.62
C ALA A 83 -11.56 -32.21 -7.01
N LEU A 84 -11.21 -31.90 -5.75
CA LEU A 84 -11.60 -30.66 -5.09
C LEU A 84 -11.06 -29.44 -5.85
N TYR A 85 -9.77 -29.44 -6.18
CA TYR A 85 -9.14 -28.32 -6.89
C TYR A 85 -9.75 -28.13 -8.28
N ALA A 86 -10.00 -29.22 -9.01
CA ALA A 86 -10.64 -29.17 -10.31
C ALA A 86 -12.09 -28.66 -10.25
N THR A 87 -12.79 -28.88 -9.13
CA THR A 87 -14.14 -28.35 -8.90
C THR A 87 -14.09 -26.86 -8.55
N VAL A 88 -13.37 -26.52 -7.48
CA VAL A 88 -13.30 -25.16 -6.91
C VAL A 88 -12.59 -24.17 -7.84
N LEU A 89 -11.52 -24.58 -8.53
CA LEU A 89 -10.79 -23.71 -9.47
C LEU A 89 -11.23 -23.90 -10.93
N GLY A 90 -12.21 -24.76 -11.17
CA GLY A 90 -12.70 -25.08 -12.51
C GLY A 90 -13.98 -24.37 -12.90
N PRO A 91 -14.80 -24.97 -13.79
CA PRO A 91 -16.03 -24.37 -14.29
C PRO A 91 -17.05 -24.04 -13.18
N TRP A 92 -17.11 -24.88 -12.14
CA TRP A 92 -18.01 -24.65 -11.00
C TRP A 92 -17.64 -23.37 -10.25
N GLY A 93 -16.38 -23.23 -9.82
CA GLY A 93 -15.94 -22.02 -9.12
C GLY A 93 -15.99 -20.77 -9.99
N THR A 94 -15.72 -20.90 -11.29
CA THR A 94 -15.90 -19.80 -12.25
C THR A 94 -17.36 -19.32 -12.25
N SER A 95 -18.32 -20.27 -12.31
CA SER A 95 -19.75 -19.95 -12.28
C SER A 95 -20.16 -19.35 -10.93
N PHE A 96 -19.62 -19.86 -9.81
CA PHE A 96 -19.86 -19.31 -8.48
C PHE A 96 -19.37 -17.86 -8.36
N VAL A 97 -18.21 -17.54 -8.93
CA VAL A 97 -17.71 -16.16 -8.99
C VAL A 97 -18.64 -15.27 -9.80
N ASP A 98 -19.07 -15.74 -10.97
CA ASP A 98 -19.96 -14.98 -11.85
C ASP A 98 -21.35 -14.75 -11.23
N GLU A 99 -21.96 -15.76 -10.62
CA GLU A 99 -23.35 -15.69 -10.15
C GLU A 99 -23.49 -15.14 -8.73
N VAL A 100 -22.55 -15.44 -7.83
CA VAL A 100 -22.64 -15.09 -6.40
C VAL A 100 -21.69 -13.94 -6.08
N VAL A 101 -20.39 -14.14 -6.30
CA VAL A 101 -19.35 -13.19 -5.85
C VAL A 101 -19.45 -11.82 -6.55
N LEU A 102 -19.72 -11.79 -7.85
CA LEU A 102 -19.74 -10.54 -8.62
C LEU A 102 -21.11 -9.86 -8.66
N ASN A 103 -22.21 -10.61 -8.45
CA ASN A 103 -23.58 -10.10 -8.67
C ASN A 103 -24.41 -9.91 -7.39
N HIS A 104 -24.08 -10.55 -6.26
CA HIS A 104 -24.93 -10.57 -5.06
C HIS A 104 -24.12 -10.41 -3.76
N LYS A 105 -23.23 -9.40 -3.71
CA LYS A 105 -22.24 -9.25 -2.63
C LYS A 105 -22.82 -9.02 -1.23
N GLU A 106 -23.88 -8.23 -1.10
CA GLU A 106 -24.43 -7.83 0.22
C GLU A 106 -25.28 -8.94 0.87
N ASP A 107 -25.81 -9.88 0.07
CA ASP A 107 -26.72 -10.92 0.57
C ASP A 107 -25.99 -12.21 0.97
N TYR A 108 -24.72 -12.40 0.56
CA TYR A 108 -23.98 -13.67 0.67
C TYR A 108 -22.52 -13.51 1.13
N GLU A 109 -22.25 -12.57 2.05
CA GLU A 109 -20.89 -12.26 2.49
C GLU A 109 -20.17 -13.48 3.12
N GLU A 110 -20.88 -14.31 3.88
CA GLU A 110 -20.32 -15.50 4.53
C GLU A 110 -19.90 -16.55 3.49
N GLU A 111 -20.72 -16.79 2.46
CA GLU A 111 -20.44 -17.74 1.38
C GLU A 111 -19.29 -17.27 0.50
N ILE A 112 -19.26 -15.97 0.17
CA ILE A 112 -18.16 -15.36 -0.58
C ILE A 112 -16.86 -15.51 0.20
N THR A 113 -16.89 -15.23 1.50
CA THR A 113 -15.73 -15.36 2.37
C THR A 113 -15.23 -16.80 2.43
N ALA A 114 -16.11 -17.77 2.67
CA ALA A 114 -15.75 -19.19 2.73
C ALA A 114 -15.15 -19.69 1.41
N PHE A 115 -15.68 -19.23 0.27
CA PHE A 115 -15.12 -19.57 -1.04
C PHE A 115 -13.74 -18.97 -1.25
N VAL A 116 -13.56 -17.68 -0.96
CA VAL A 116 -12.27 -16.98 -1.12
C VAL A 116 -11.20 -17.59 -0.23
N ASP A 117 -11.53 -17.92 1.02
CA ASP A 117 -10.59 -18.53 1.97
C ASP A 117 -10.14 -19.91 1.48
N LEU A 118 -11.07 -20.76 1.01
CA LEU A 118 -10.69 -22.05 0.42
C LEU A 118 -9.82 -21.89 -0.82
N VAL A 119 -10.17 -20.95 -1.72
CA VAL A 119 -9.36 -20.68 -2.92
C VAL A 119 -7.96 -20.25 -2.53
N LEU A 120 -7.82 -19.35 -1.56
CA LEU A 120 -6.53 -18.89 -1.05
C LEU A 120 -5.68 -20.03 -0.51
N THR A 121 -6.25 -20.85 0.38
CA THR A 121 -5.55 -22.01 0.93
C THR A 121 -5.08 -22.96 -0.18
N ILE A 122 -5.93 -23.24 -1.18
CA ILE A 122 -5.55 -24.09 -2.31
C ILE A 122 -4.41 -23.45 -3.11
N LEU A 123 -4.46 -22.15 -3.38
CA LEU A 123 -3.43 -21.42 -4.12
C LEU A 123 -2.09 -21.45 -3.38
N GLN A 124 -2.09 -21.16 -2.07
CA GLN A 124 -0.90 -21.16 -1.21
C GLN A 124 -0.26 -22.55 -1.10
N LEU A 125 -1.05 -23.60 -0.93
CA LEU A 125 -0.55 -24.98 -0.92
C LEU A 125 0.11 -25.40 -2.23
N ASN A 126 -0.22 -24.74 -3.34
CA ASN A 126 0.28 -25.04 -4.67
C ASN A 126 1.26 -24.00 -5.22
N LEU A 127 1.72 -23.05 -4.40
CA LEU A 127 2.40 -21.84 -4.85
C LEU A 127 3.65 -22.12 -5.69
N ILE A 128 4.55 -23.01 -5.23
CA ILE A 128 5.76 -23.43 -5.97
C ILE A 128 5.41 -24.18 -7.27
N ARG A 129 4.32 -24.96 -7.27
CA ARG A 129 3.88 -25.69 -8.47
C ARG A 129 3.39 -24.70 -9.52
N LEU A 130 2.50 -23.79 -9.11
CA LEU A 130 1.92 -22.76 -9.98
C LEU A 130 3.01 -21.85 -10.55
N SER A 131 4.01 -21.46 -9.75
CA SER A 131 5.06 -20.55 -10.20
C SER A 131 5.94 -21.16 -11.30
N LYS A 132 6.16 -22.48 -11.27
CA LYS A 132 6.93 -23.23 -12.29
C LYS A 132 6.13 -23.50 -13.56
N SER A 133 4.81 -23.57 -13.47
CA SER A 133 3.92 -23.97 -14.56
C SER A 133 3.06 -22.83 -15.11
N ILE A 134 3.49 -21.56 -14.99
CA ILE A 134 2.73 -20.38 -15.45
C ILE A 134 2.43 -20.38 -16.96
N LEU A 135 3.16 -21.17 -17.75
CA LEU A 135 2.91 -21.34 -19.19
C LEU A 135 1.85 -22.40 -19.49
N ASP A 136 1.47 -23.22 -18.51
CA ASP A 136 0.45 -24.25 -18.68
C ASP A 136 -0.95 -23.60 -18.67
N THR A 137 -1.81 -24.01 -19.61
CA THR A 137 -3.17 -23.46 -19.75
C THR A 137 -4.03 -23.65 -18.49
N SER A 138 -3.83 -24.75 -17.76
CA SER A 138 -4.52 -25.00 -16.49
C SER A 138 -4.10 -23.99 -15.42
N THR A 139 -2.80 -23.75 -15.25
CA THR A 139 -2.27 -22.73 -14.34
C THR A 139 -2.75 -21.34 -14.71
N GLN A 140 -2.73 -20.99 -16.00
CA GLN A 140 -3.24 -19.71 -16.48
C GLN A 140 -4.73 -19.52 -16.18
N SER A 141 -5.53 -20.59 -16.27
CA SER A 141 -6.94 -20.55 -15.90
C SER A 141 -7.14 -20.31 -14.40
N ILE A 142 -6.35 -20.99 -13.57
CA ILE A 142 -6.35 -20.83 -12.10
C ILE A 142 -5.94 -19.41 -11.71
N LEU A 143 -4.81 -18.92 -12.25
CA LEU A 143 -4.34 -17.55 -11.99
C LEU A 143 -5.32 -16.52 -12.58
N GLY A 144 -5.98 -16.84 -13.69
CA GLY A 144 -7.06 -16.03 -14.24
C GLY A 144 -8.23 -15.87 -13.26
N LEU A 145 -8.66 -16.96 -12.62
CA LEU A 145 -9.67 -16.91 -11.56
C LEU A 145 -9.20 -16.06 -10.37
N ALA A 146 -7.96 -16.25 -9.92
CA ALA A 146 -7.38 -15.45 -8.83
C ALA A 146 -7.35 -13.95 -9.18
N ILE A 147 -6.93 -13.59 -10.40
CA ILE A 147 -6.94 -12.21 -10.90
C ILE A 147 -8.36 -11.64 -10.90
N ARG A 148 -9.36 -12.43 -11.32
CA ARG A 148 -10.77 -12.01 -11.32
C ARG A 148 -11.28 -11.74 -9.91
N LEU A 149 -10.94 -12.58 -8.94
CA LEU A 149 -11.28 -12.38 -7.52
C LEU A 149 -10.62 -11.10 -6.98
N THR A 150 -9.33 -10.89 -7.26
CA THR A 150 -8.62 -9.66 -6.87
C THR A 150 -9.23 -8.42 -7.53
N ALA A 151 -9.79 -8.55 -8.74
CA ALA A 151 -10.47 -7.48 -9.47
C ALA A 151 -11.92 -7.23 -9.02
N ALA A 152 -12.35 -7.77 -7.88
CA ALA A 152 -13.66 -7.50 -7.31
C ALA A 152 -13.97 -5.98 -7.28
N GLU A 153 -15.11 -5.58 -7.84
CA GLU A 153 -15.47 -4.16 -7.95
C GLU A 153 -15.81 -3.53 -6.59
N GLY A 154 -15.56 -2.23 -6.46
CA GLY A 154 -15.84 -1.47 -5.25
C GLY A 154 -14.60 -1.10 -4.43
N VAL A 155 -14.84 -0.29 -3.40
CA VAL A 155 -13.84 0.23 -2.47
C VAL A 155 -13.54 -0.83 -1.41
N PRO A 156 -12.25 -1.16 -1.17
CA PRO A 156 -11.84 -2.09 -0.11
C PRO A 156 -12.43 -1.70 1.25
N PHE A 157 -12.81 -2.69 2.06
CA PHE A 157 -13.49 -2.58 3.38
C PHE A 157 -14.90 -2.02 3.39
N VAL A 158 -15.36 -1.41 2.30
CA VAL A 158 -16.73 -0.91 2.20
C VAL A 158 -17.56 -1.83 1.34
N ASP A 159 -17.14 -2.03 0.09
CA ASP A 159 -17.89 -2.78 -0.89
C ASP A 159 -17.37 -4.23 -1.03
N GLU A 160 -16.12 -4.48 -0.62
CA GLU A 160 -15.48 -5.79 -0.73
C GLU A 160 -14.27 -5.97 0.20
N SER A 161 -14.04 -7.22 0.62
CA SER A 161 -12.89 -7.65 1.44
C SER A 161 -11.96 -8.65 0.72
N ILE A 162 -12.26 -8.97 -0.54
CA ILE A 162 -11.59 -10.02 -1.31
C ILE A 162 -10.18 -9.58 -1.71
N SER A 163 -10.03 -8.35 -2.17
CA SER A 163 -8.75 -7.83 -2.64
C SER A 163 -7.71 -7.75 -1.54
N GLU A 164 -8.11 -7.39 -0.31
CA GLU A 164 -7.22 -7.40 0.85
C GLU A 164 -6.73 -8.82 1.14
N ARG A 165 -7.63 -9.81 1.18
CA ARG A 165 -7.28 -11.21 1.44
C ARG A 165 -6.37 -11.79 0.36
N MET A 166 -6.64 -11.46 -0.91
CA MET A 166 -5.85 -11.92 -2.05
C MET A 166 -4.43 -11.36 -2.09
N LEU A 167 -4.15 -10.27 -1.37
CA LEU A 167 -2.84 -9.61 -1.38
C LEU A 167 -1.72 -10.54 -0.88
N ILE A 168 -1.98 -11.28 0.20
CA ILE A 168 -1.01 -12.20 0.81
C ILE A 168 -0.56 -13.25 -0.21
N PHE A 169 -1.50 -13.82 -0.96
CA PHE A 169 -1.16 -14.79 -2.01
C PHE A 169 -0.25 -14.17 -3.07
N TRP A 170 -0.53 -12.95 -3.54
CA TRP A 170 0.26 -12.31 -4.58
C TRP A 170 1.67 -11.93 -4.10
N GLU A 171 1.82 -11.54 -2.83
CA GLU A 171 3.12 -11.28 -2.19
C GLU A 171 3.95 -12.55 -2.07
N GLU A 172 3.36 -13.64 -1.57
CA GLU A 172 4.04 -14.94 -1.46
C GLU A 172 4.39 -15.49 -2.86
N PHE A 173 3.48 -15.33 -3.83
CA PHE A 173 3.70 -15.76 -5.21
C PHE A 173 4.84 -15.00 -5.88
N ALA A 174 4.93 -13.69 -5.64
CA ALA A 174 6.05 -12.85 -6.08
C ALA A 174 7.37 -13.25 -5.38
N SER A 175 7.32 -13.48 -4.07
CA SER A 175 8.50 -13.85 -3.26
C SER A 175 9.13 -15.15 -3.71
N VAL A 176 8.35 -16.15 -4.17
CA VAL A 176 8.93 -17.40 -4.68
C VAL A 176 9.87 -17.18 -5.87
N TYR A 177 9.62 -16.21 -6.74
CA TYR A 177 10.54 -15.89 -7.84
C TYR A 177 11.86 -15.27 -7.37
N GLN A 178 11.90 -14.70 -6.17
CA GLN A 178 13.11 -14.14 -5.56
C GLN A 178 13.85 -15.21 -4.75
N ASP A 179 13.12 -15.91 -3.89
CA ASP A 179 13.68 -16.86 -2.93
C ASP A 179 14.18 -18.15 -3.60
N SER A 180 13.66 -18.47 -4.78
CA SER A 180 13.94 -19.73 -5.50
C SER A 180 14.58 -19.50 -6.88
N GLU A 181 15.41 -18.47 -7.04
CA GLU A 181 16.10 -18.16 -8.30
C GLU A 181 16.83 -19.40 -8.87
N ASP A 182 17.59 -20.12 -8.05
CA ASP A 182 18.29 -21.37 -8.42
C ASP A 182 17.35 -22.44 -9.02
N VAL A 183 16.11 -22.49 -8.54
CA VAL A 183 15.11 -23.47 -9.00
C VAL A 183 14.63 -23.12 -10.41
N PHE A 184 14.51 -21.83 -10.72
CA PHE A 184 14.15 -21.36 -12.06
C PHE A 184 15.32 -21.49 -13.03
N ASP A 185 16.56 -21.28 -12.58
CA ASP A 185 17.75 -21.55 -13.40
C ASP A 185 17.80 -23.02 -13.84
N VAL A 186 17.61 -23.96 -12.90
CA VAL A 186 17.53 -25.40 -13.24
C VAL A 186 16.35 -25.69 -14.17
N LEU A 187 15.19 -25.03 -13.97
CA LEU A 187 14.04 -25.18 -14.86
C LEU A 187 14.40 -24.75 -16.29
N PHE A 188 15.03 -23.60 -16.46
CA PHE A 188 15.43 -23.08 -17.77
C PHE A 188 16.49 -23.94 -18.45
N GLU A 189 17.46 -24.46 -17.69
CA GLU A 189 18.48 -25.39 -18.21
C GLU A 189 17.89 -26.73 -18.66
N THR A 190 16.84 -27.19 -17.99
CA THR A 190 16.19 -28.48 -18.29
C THR A 190 15.29 -28.40 -19.54
N GLN A 191 14.82 -27.21 -19.90
CA GLN A 191 13.94 -27.04 -21.06
C GLN A 191 14.72 -27.02 -22.38
N SER A 192 14.18 -27.74 -23.36
CA SER A 192 14.81 -27.86 -24.68
C SER A 192 14.46 -26.72 -25.65
N ASP A 193 13.41 -25.95 -25.36
CA ASP A 193 12.98 -24.83 -26.20
C ASP A 193 13.77 -23.54 -25.86
N PRO A 194 14.57 -23.00 -26.79
CA PRO A 194 15.33 -21.77 -26.56
C PRO A 194 14.47 -20.53 -26.30
N ASN A 195 13.18 -20.55 -26.66
CA ASN A 195 12.26 -19.44 -26.40
C ASN A 195 11.51 -19.57 -25.07
N PHE A 196 11.64 -20.70 -24.36
CA PHE A 196 10.90 -20.97 -23.13
C PHE A 196 11.12 -19.88 -22.08
N GLN A 197 12.39 -19.51 -21.84
CA GLN A 197 12.73 -18.49 -20.84
C GLN A 197 12.11 -17.13 -21.19
N ALA A 198 12.16 -16.72 -22.45
CA ALA A 198 11.57 -15.45 -22.89
C ALA A 198 10.05 -15.44 -22.76
N ALA A 199 9.38 -16.56 -23.11
CA ALA A 199 7.94 -16.71 -22.94
C ALA A 199 7.55 -16.72 -21.46
N PHE A 200 8.32 -17.41 -20.62
CA PHE A 200 8.12 -17.49 -19.17
C PHE A 200 8.24 -16.11 -18.51
N GLU A 201 9.32 -15.38 -18.80
CA GLU A 201 9.53 -14.02 -18.29
C GLU A 201 8.45 -13.04 -18.79
N GLY A 202 8.02 -13.19 -20.04
CA GLY A 202 6.91 -12.42 -20.61
C GLY A 202 5.58 -12.66 -19.89
N GLU A 203 5.26 -13.92 -19.61
CA GLU A 203 4.03 -14.28 -18.90
C GLU A 203 4.07 -13.87 -17.42
N LYS A 204 5.22 -14.07 -16.75
CA LYS A 204 5.48 -13.59 -15.38
C LYS A 204 5.21 -12.09 -15.29
N ARG A 205 5.79 -11.31 -16.21
CA ARG A 205 5.57 -9.86 -16.30
C ARG A 205 4.09 -9.54 -16.52
N ARG A 206 3.43 -10.20 -17.47
CA ARG A 206 2.01 -9.98 -17.77
C ARG A 206 1.13 -10.18 -16.53
N ILE A 207 1.38 -11.23 -15.76
CA ILE A 207 0.63 -11.52 -14.53
C ILE A 207 0.80 -10.40 -13.52
N PHE A 208 2.04 -10.04 -13.17
CA PHE A 208 2.29 -9.00 -12.17
C PHE A 208 1.87 -7.60 -12.62
N ASP A 209 2.02 -7.26 -13.91
CA ASP A 209 1.50 -6.00 -14.46
C ASP A 209 -0.03 -5.93 -14.35
N THR A 210 -0.72 -7.05 -14.60
CA THR A 210 -2.19 -7.13 -14.49
C THR A 210 -2.63 -6.94 -13.03
N VAL A 211 -1.99 -7.64 -12.10
CA VAL A 211 -2.30 -7.56 -10.67
C VAL A 211 -1.96 -6.17 -10.10
N ALA A 212 -0.79 -5.63 -10.45
CA ALA A 212 -0.39 -4.28 -10.07
C ALA A 212 -1.38 -3.23 -10.61
N SER A 213 -1.87 -3.38 -11.84
CA SER A 213 -2.91 -2.49 -12.39
C SER A 213 -4.23 -2.55 -11.61
N ILE A 214 -4.62 -3.73 -11.11
CA ILE A 214 -5.81 -3.88 -10.27
C ILE A 214 -5.61 -3.17 -8.93
N TYR A 215 -4.51 -3.46 -8.22
CA TYR A 215 -4.25 -2.84 -6.93
C TYR A 215 -4.00 -1.33 -7.04
N TRP A 216 -3.33 -0.87 -8.09
CA TRP A 216 -3.19 0.56 -8.37
C TRP A 216 -4.55 1.24 -8.48
N ARG A 217 -5.52 0.63 -9.19
CA ARG A 217 -6.88 1.16 -9.24
C ARG A 217 -7.58 1.18 -7.88
N LYS A 218 -7.29 0.22 -7.00
CA LYS A 218 -7.86 0.13 -5.64
C LYS A 218 -7.20 1.06 -4.63
N LEU A 219 -6.05 1.67 -4.96
CA LEU A 219 -5.39 2.68 -4.13
C LEU A 219 -6.00 4.07 -4.26
N HIS A 220 -6.85 4.29 -5.26
CA HIS A 220 -7.51 5.58 -5.45
C HIS A 220 -8.29 5.98 -4.20
N LEU A 221 -8.09 7.23 -3.79
CA LEU A 221 -8.80 7.78 -2.65
C LEU A 221 -10.32 7.69 -2.90
N PRO A 222 -11.09 7.13 -1.96
CA PRO A 222 -12.53 7.08 -2.07
C PRO A 222 -13.15 8.48 -1.91
N GLU A 223 -14.46 8.58 -2.11
CA GLU A 223 -15.19 9.81 -1.82
C GLU A 223 -14.97 10.27 -0.38
N LEU A 224 -14.95 11.59 -0.18
CA LEU A 224 -14.48 12.19 1.06
C LEU A 224 -15.18 11.69 2.32
N GLN A 225 -16.51 11.63 2.28
CA GLN A 225 -17.33 11.18 3.41
C GLN A 225 -17.03 9.72 3.78
N MET A 226 -16.77 8.88 2.78
CA MET A 226 -16.41 7.49 2.97
C MET A 226 -14.99 7.35 3.49
N TYR A 227 -14.03 8.08 2.90
CA TYR A 227 -12.63 8.07 3.34
C TYR A 227 -12.48 8.45 4.81
N GLU A 228 -13.22 9.44 5.29
CA GLU A 228 -13.17 9.85 6.70
C GLU A 228 -13.67 8.77 7.67
N GLN A 229 -14.60 7.91 7.23
CA GLN A 229 -15.12 6.80 8.02
C GLN A 229 -14.14 5.62 8.10
N ILE A 230 -13.44 5.32 7.01
CA ILE A 230 -12.53 4.15 6.89
C ILE A 230 -11.04 4.54 6.91
N ARG A 231 -10.71 5.74 7.37
CA ARG A 231 -9.39 6.35 7.16
C ARG A 231 -8.25 5.47 7.66
N SER A 232 -8.39 4.85 8.83
CA SER A 232 -7.35 4.00 9.43
C SER A 232 -7.13 2.73 8.61
N GLU A 233 -8.21 2.02 8.32
CA GLU A 233 -8.28 0.74 7.64
C GLU A 233 -7.77 0.89 6.20
N PHE A 234 -8.24 1.91 5.49
CA PHE A 234 -7.80 2.19 4.13
C PHE A 234 -6.31 2.55 4.08
N ASN A 235 -5.79 3.33 5.03
CA ASN A 235 -4.36 3.64 5.07
C ASN A 235 -3.48 2.43 5.42
N ALA A 236 -3.98 1.51 6.25
CA ALA A 236 -3.32 0.23 6.51
C ALA A 236 -3.28 -0.61 5.23
N TYR A 237 -4.40 -0.73 4.52
CA TYR A 237 -4.45 -1.41 3.23
C TYR A 237 -3.57 -0.79 2.16
N ARG A 238 -3.54 0.54 2.02
CA ARG A 238 -2.61 1.21 1.10
C ARG A 238 -1.16 0.88 1.43
N SER A 239 -0.84 0.73 2.72
CA SER A 239 0.50 0.35 3.16
C SER A 239 0.82 -1.10 2.80
N ASN A 240 -0.08 -2.04 3.06
CA ASN A 240 0.09 -3.45 2.66
C ASN A 240 0.24 -3.56 1.14
N VAL A 241 -0.63 -2.89 0.37
CA VAL A 241 -0.51 -2.87 -1.09
C VAL A 241 0.83 -2.26 -1.51
N ALA A 242 1.30 -1.20 -0.87
CA ALA A 242 2.62 -0.65 -1.16
C ALA A 242 3.75 -1.67 -0.92
N ASP A 243 3.65 -2.50 0.13
CA ASP A 243 4.61 -3.58 0.39
C ASP A 243 4.62 -4.60 -0.76
N PHE A 244 3.45 -5.00 -1.27
CA PHE A 244 3.36 -5.79 -2.51
C PHE A 244 4.05 -5.10 -3.71
N PHE A 245 3.86 -3.78 -3.90
CA PHE A 245 4.55 -3.04 -4.96
C PHE A 245 6.07 -3.01 -4.79
N LEU A 246 6.58 -3.05 -3.55
CA LEU A 246 8.03 -3.20 -3.31
C LEU A 246 8.52 -4.57 -3.77
N VAL A 247 7.78 -5.65 -3.46
CA VAL A 247 8.11 -7.00 -3.95
C VAL A 247 8.07 -7.07 -5.48
N VAL A 248 7.05 -6.49 -6.12
CA VAL A 248 6.96 -6.40 -7.59
C VAL A 248 8.09 -5.57 -8.18
N TYR A 249 8.46 -4.45 -7.55
CA TYR A 249 9.58 -3.62 -7.98
C TYR A 249 10.91 -4.40 -7.91
N SER A 250 11.15 -5.21 -6.89
CA SER A 250 12.35 -6.07 -6.86
C SER A 250 12.40 -7.09 -8.00
N LEU A 251 11.25 -7.55 -8.51
CA LEU A 251 11.16 -8.44 -9.67
C LEU A 251 11.37 -7.71 -11.01
N LEU A 252 10.65 -6.60 -11.22
CA LEU A 252 10.60 -5.88 -12.51
C LEU A 252 11.63 -4.75 -12.63
N LYS A 253 12.23 -4.34 -11.51
CA LYS A 253 13.31 -3.36 -11.36
C LYS A 253 12.99 -2.01 -12.03
N SER A 254 14.01 -1.38 -12.61
CA SER A 254 13.93 -0.01 -13.15
C SER A 254 12.90 0.16 -14.26
N ASP A 255 12.57 -0.90 -15.01
CA ASP A 255 11.54 -0.82 -16.06
C ASP A 255 10.16 -0.50 -15.47
N PHE A 256 9.84 -1.07 -14.30
CA PHE A 256 8.59 -0.78 -13.61
C PHE A 256 8.54 0.68 -13.12
N TYR A 257 9.63 1.16 -12.52
CA TYR A 257 9.74 2.55 -12.09
C TYR A 257 9.61 3.53 -13.26
N ARG A 258 10.23 3.20 -14.42
CA ARG A 258 10.08 3.98 -15.66
C ARG A 258 8.62 4.10 -16.06
N LEU A 259 7.91 2.99 -16.16
CA LEU A 259 6.50 2.97 -16.58
C LEU A 259 5.60 3.80 -15.64
N MET A 260 5.83 3.68 -14.33
CA MET A 260 5.10 4.48 -13.33
C MET A 260 5.43 5.99 -13.46
N SER A 261 6.69 6.33 -13.75
CA SER A 261 7.11 7.72 -13.97
C SER A 261 6.50 8.30 -15.24
N GLU A 262 6.47 7.54 -16.33
CA GLU A 262 5.83 7.92 -17.59
C GLU A 262 4.32 8.13 -17.39
N SER A 263 3.65 7.19 -16.71
CA SER A 263 2.23 7.30 -16.35
C SER A 263 1.92 8.56 -15.51
N LEU A 264 2.77 8.86 -14.52
CA LEU A 264 2.63 10.08 -13.70
C LEU A 264 2.73 11.34 -14.55
N ILE A 265 3.71 11.39 -15.45
CA ILE A 265 3.92 12.54 -16.35
C ILE A 265 2.70 12.71 -17.26
N GLU A 266 2.23 11.64 -17.90
CA GLU A 266 1.08 11.66 -18.78
C GLU A 266 -0.20 12.11 -18.06
N ALA A 267 -0.50 11.52 -16.90
CA ALA A 267 -1.68 11.86 -16.11
C ALA A 267 -1.63 13.30 -15.58
N SER A 268 -0.44 13.82 -15.28
CA SER A 268 -0.26 15.20 -14.79
C SER A 268 -0.40 16.29 -15.86
N ALA A 269 -0.34 15.93 -17.14
CA ALA A 269 -0.42 16.89 -18.24
C ALA A 269 -1.78 17.62 -18.26
N ASP A 270 -2.87 16.88 -18.03
CA ASP A 270 -4.24 17.37 -17.96
C ASP A 270 -4.92 16.93 -16.65
N LEU A 271 -4.66 17.68 -15.59
CA LEU A 271 -5.25 17.44 -14.27
C LEU A 271 -6.73 17.81 -14.26
N ASN A 272 -7.56 16.79 -14.16
CA ASN A 272 -9.01 16.85 -13.97
C ASN A 272 -9.39 15.95 -12.77
N SER A 273 -10.68 15.91 -12.43
CA SER A 273 -11.16 15.17 -11.26
C SER A 273 -10.87 13.67 -11.28
N ARG A 274 -10.57 13.07 -12.44
CA ARG A 274 -10.22 11.65 -12.55
C ARG A 274 -8.71 11.45 -12.52
N THR A 275 -7.98 12.19 -13.35
CA THR A 275 -6.52 12.08 -13.44
C THR A 275 -5.80 12.54 -12.17
N VAL A 276 -6.46 13.38 -11.35
CA VAL A 276 -5.94 13.77 -10.03
C VAL A 276 -5.75 12.57 -9.09
N LEU A 277 -6.65 11.59 -9.14
CA LEU A 277 -6.57 10.38 -8.33
C LEU A 277 -5.47 9.47 -8.88
N ASP A 278 -5.39 9.32 -10.20
CA ASP A 278 -4.33 8.55 -10.87
C ASP A 278 -2.94 9.10 -10.49
N VAL A 279 -2.79 10.43 -10.48
CA VAL A 279 -1.58 11.14 -10.08
C VAL A 279 -1.26 10.90 -8.60
N GLU A 280 -2.24 10.99 -7.70
CA GLU A 280 -2.04 10.75 -6.27
C GLU A 280 -1.60 9.31 -6.00
N ALA A 281 -2.29 8.31 -6.55
CA ALA A 281 -1.97 6.90 -6.33
C ALA A 281 -0.58 6.55 -6.88
N THR A 282 -0.22 7.11 -8.04
CA THR A 282 1.09 6.90 -8.66
C THR A 282 2.21 7.57 -7.86
N MET A 283 2.02 8.81 -7.40
CA MET A 283 2.96 9.46 -6.48
C MET A 283 3.11 8.68 -5.18
N TYR A 284 2.02 8.11 -4.65
CA TYR A 284 2.04 7.32 -3.43
C TYR A 284 2.95 6.10 -3.57
N ILE A 285 2.78 5.32 -4.64
CA ILE A 285 3.63 4.15 -4.91
C ILE A 285 5.08 4.55 -5.18
N LEU A 286 5.33 5.59 -5.98
CA LEU A 286 6.69 6.04 -6.25
C LEU A 286 7.39 6.54 -4.98
N TYR A 287 6.68 7.21 -4.06
CA TYR A 287 7.28 7.60 -2.78
C TYR A 287 7.70 6.37 -1.99
N LYS A 288 6.84 5.35 -1.91
CA LYS A 288 7.11 4.12 -1.14
C LYS A 288 8.34 3.40 -1.69
N ILE A 289 8.42 3.25 -3.02
CA ILE A 289 9.60 2.66 -3.68
C ILE A 289 10.86 3.50 -3.42
N ASN A 290 10.76 4.83 -3.50
CA ASN A 290 11.90 5.70 -3.23
C ASN A 290 12.40 5.59 -1.78
N ASP A 291 11.49 5.58 -0.79
CA ASP A 291 11.90 5.54 0.63
C ASP A 291 12.57 4.18 0.98
N ASP A 292 12.23 3.10 0.28
CA ASP A 292 12.90 1.80 0.36
C ASP A 292 14.22 1.73 -0.45
N ALA A 293 14.27 2.29 -1.66
CA ALA A 293 15.44 2.21 -2.54
C ALA A 293 16.62 3.12 -2.11
N VAL A 294 16.35 4.20 -1.37
CA VAL A 294 17.34 5.24 -1.02
C VAL A 294 18.42 4.75 -0.03
N TYR A 295 18.29 3.54 0.53
CA TYR A 295 19.38 2.93 1.32
C TYR A 295 20.64 2.65 0.49
N PHE A 296 20.54 2.51 -0.84
CA PHE A 296 21.67 2.18 -1.70
C PHE A 296 21.96 3.27 -2.74
N GLU A 297 23.15 3.88 -2.68
CA GLU A 297 23.58 4.96 -3.58
C GLU A 297 23.55 4.55 -5.07
N SER A 298 23.85 3.27 -5.36
CA SER A 298 23.76 2.72 -6.72
C SER A 298 22.34 2.72 -7.28
N GLN A 299 21.34 2.43 -6.44
CA GLN A 299 19.93 2.45 -6.84
C GLN A 299 19.44 3.88 -7.02
N ALA A 300 19.80 4.79 -6.12
CA ALA A 300 19.49 6.22 -6.25
C ALA A 300 19.97 6.80 -7.59
N LEU A 301 21.17 6.43 -8.04
CA LEU A 301 21.70 6.85 -9.35
C LEU A 301 20.91 6.27 -10.53
N LEU A 302 20.40 5.04 -10.42
CA LEU A 302 19.55 4.43 -11.44
C LEU A 302 18.18 5.10 -11.54
N LEU A 303 17.63 5.60 -10.42
CA LEU A 303 16.32 6.24 -10.37
C LEU A 303 16.35 7.73 -10.74
N ALA A 304 17.50 8.39 -10.56
CA ALA A 304 17.65 9.83 -10.78
C ALA A 304 17.18 10.35 -12.17
N PRO A 305 17.42 9.64 -13.30
CA PRO A 305 16.93 10.10 -14.60
C PRO A 305 15.40 10.18 -14.68
N PHE A 306 14.68 9.23 -14.07
CA PHE A 306 13.22 9.20 -14.05
C PHE A 306 12.66 10.29 -13.15
N ALA A 307 13.27 10.50 -11.98
CA ALA A 307 12.93 11.64 -11.12
C ALA A 307 13.12 12.97 -11.88
N SER A 308 14.21 13.13 -12.65
CA SER A 308 14.43 14.33 -13.47
C SER A 308 13.29 14.57 -14.45
N GLN A 309 12.85 13.54 -15.17
CA GLN A 309 11.74 13.66 -16.12
C GLN A 309 10.44 14.09 -15.42
N ILE A 310 10.15 13.54 -14.23
CA ILE A 310 8.96 13.92 -13.46
C ILE A 310 9.01 15.40 -13.08
N PHE A 311 10.12 15.91 -12.55
CA PHE A 311 10.21 17.31 -12.15
C PHE A 311 10.27 18.28 -13.35
N GLU A 312 10.92 17.88 -14.45
CA GLU A 312 10.98 18.65 -15.70
C GLU A 312 9.63 18.74 -16.42
N SER A 313 8.71 17.79 -16.19
CA SER A 313 7.35 17.82 -16.74
C SER A 313 6.50 19.01 -16.27
N GLY A 314 6.92 19.68 -15.20
CA GLY A 314 6.17 20.77 -14.59
C GLY A 314 5.11 20.32 -13.59
N LEU A 315 5.16 19.05 -13.12
CA LEU A 315 4.24 18.49 -12.11
C LEU A 315 3.98 19.47 -10.95
N LEU A 316 5.04 20.00 -10.31
CA LEU A 316 4.94 20.87 -9.14
C LEU A 316 4.09 22.14 -9.40
N SER A 317 4.17 22.71 -10.61
CA SER A 317 3.43 23.93 -10.96
C SER A 317 1.92 23.76 -10.84
N LYS A 318 1.42 22.53 -11.04
CA LYS A 318 0.00 22.21 -10.98
C LYS A 318 -0.54 22.25 -9.54
N PHE A 319 0.31 21.90 -8.58
CA PHE A 319 -0.07 21.81 -7.16
C PHE A 319 0.03 23.15 -6.43
N LYS A 320 0.74 24.15 -6.98
CA LYS A 320 0.86 25.48 -6.37
C LYS A 320 -0.50 26.17 -6.14
N SER A 321 -1.52 25.80 -6.92
CA SER A 321 -2.87 26.38 -6.84
C SER A 321 -3.85 25.60 -5.96
N ILE A 322 -3.49 24.38 -5.55
CA ILE A 322 -4.34 23.51 -4.75
C ILE A 322 -4.28 23.99 -3.30
N LYS A 323 -5.44 24.29 -2.73
CA LYS A 323 -5.58 24.63 -1.32
C LYS A 323 -5.93 23.39 -0.52
N ALA A 324 -5.54 23.35 0.75
CA ALA A 324 -5.90 22.26 1.66
C ALA A 324 -7.32 22.42 2.22
N ASP A 325 -8.26 22.98 1.45
CA ASP A 325 -9.60 23.35 1.90
C ASP A 325 -10.53 22.16 2.17
N ASP A 326 -10.25 21.00 1.56
CA ASP A 326 -10.93 19.75 1.83
C ASP A 326 -9.93 18.61 2.18
N SER A 327 -10.44 17.53 2.77
CA SER A 327 -9.62 16.40 3.22
C SER A 327 -9.00 15.60 2.07
N THR A 328 -9.56 15.65 0.86
CA THR A 328 -8.99 15.01 -0.35
C THR A 328 -7.75 15.76 -0.81
N ASN A 329 -7.85 17.09 -0.97
CA ASN A 329 -6.75 17.97 -1.29
C ASN A 329 -5.68 17.93 -0.19
N SER A 330 -6.07 17.89 1.08
CA SER A 330 -5.11 17.73 2.18
C SER A 330 -4.36 16.39 2.11
N THR A 331 -5.02 15.30 1.73
CA THR A 331 -4.38 13.98 1.58
C THR A 331 -3.47 13.97 0.35
N MET A 332 -3.92 14.53 -0.76
CA MET A 332 -3.12 14.67 -1.98
C MET A 332 -1.86 15.51 -1.75
N LEU A 333 -1.98 16.65 -1.04
CA LEU A 333 -0.85 17.48 -0.66
C LEU A 333 0.09 16.75 0.30
N ALA A 334 -0.44 15.93 1.23
CA ALA A 334 0.38 15.09 2.08
C ALA A 334 1.21 14.07 1.26
N THR A 335 0.59 13.42 0.28
CA THR A 335 1.27 12.49 -0.65
C THR A 335 2.33 13.21 -1.48
N LEU A 336 2.04 14.41 -2.01
CA LEU A 336 3.04 15.24 -2.72
C LEU A 336 4.23 15.58 -1.80
N VAL A 337 3.96 16.00 -0.57
CA VAL A 337 5.01 16.36 0.40
C VAL A 337 5.88 15.14 0.75
N GLN A 338 5.29 13.96 0.87
CA GLN A 338 6.03 12.70 1.06
C GLN A 338 6.85 12.34 -0.19
N PHE A 339 6.29 12.47 -1.38
CA PHE A 339 6.98 12.27 -2.65
C PHE A 339 8.18 13.22 -2.81
N CYS A 340 8.02 14.51 -2.51
CA CYS A 340 9.14 15.45 -2.48
C CYS A 340 10.19 15.01 -1.45
N SER A 341 9.78 14.60 -0.25
CA SER A 341 10.70 14.10 0.77
C SER A 341 11.48 12.86 0.34
N SER A 342 10.87 11.95 -0.43
CA SER A 342 11.54 10.72 -0.88
C SER A 342 12.52 10.98 -2.02
N ASN A 343 12.34 12.05 -2.79
CA ASN A 343 13.18 12.43 -3.93
C ASN A 343 14.43 13.24 -3.55
N VAL A 344 14.78 13.31 -2.27
CA VAL A 344 15.98 14.01 -1.78
C VAL A 344 17.26 13.48 -2.43
N PHE A 345 17.34 12.19 -2.78
CA PHE A 345 18.48 11.63 -3.50
C PHE A 345 18.74 12.33 -4.84
N TYR A 346 17.68 12.74 -5.54
CA TYR A 346 17.76 13.50 -6.78
C TYR A 346 18.09 14.98 -6.53
N PHE A 347 17.46 15.60 -5.53
CA PHE A 347 17.68 17.02 -5.23
C PHE A 347 19.09 17.37 -4.77
N LYS A 348 19.85 16.39 -4.25
CA LYS A 348 21.29 16.52 -3.95
C LYS A 348 22.18 16.69 -5.19
N THR A 349 21.65 16.45 -6.39
CA THR A 349 22.40 16.58 -7.64
C THR A 349 22.33 18.01 -8.20
N GLU A 350 23.27 18.38 -9.07
CA GLU A 350 23.25 19.69 -9.73
C GLU A 350 21.99 19.90 -10.59
N ASN A 351 21.43 18.83 -11.17
CA ASN A 351 20.19 18.92 -11.93
C ASN A 351 18.99 19.07 -11.01
N GLY A 352 18.87 18.21 -9.99
CA GLY A 352 17.73 18.25 -9.08
C GLY A 352 17.66 19.50 -8.22
N SER A 353 18.80 20.09 -7.86
CA SER A 353 18.83 21.32 -7.04
C SER A 353 18.10 22.51 -7.67
N LYS A 354 17.93 22.54 -9.00
CA LYS A 354 17.17 23.58 -9.73
C LYS A 354 15.69 23.60 -9.36
N HIS A 355 15.14 22.46 -8.92
CA HIS A 355 13.74 22.31 -8.56
C HIS A 355 13.45 22.57 -7.07
N LEU A 356 14.50 22.74 -6.24
CA LEU A 356 14.33 22.96 -4.81
C LEU A 356 13.50 24.20 -4.48
N GLY A 357 13.63 25.28 -5.26
CA GLY A 357 12.82 26.49 -5.10
C GLY A 357 11.33 26.19 -5.23
N ASP A 358 10.93 25.50 -6.31
CA ASP A 358 9.54 25.11 -6.54
C ASP A 358 8.98 24.19 -5.46
N VAL A 359 9.80 23.27 -4.94
CA VAL A 359 9.41 22.39 -3.84
C VAL A 359 9.17 23.20 -2.56
N LEU A 360 10.07 24.12 -2.22
CA LEU A 360 9.96 24.93 -1.00
C LEU A 360 8.81 25.96 -1.09
N GLU A 361 8.50 26.47 -2.27
CA GLU A 361 7.33 27.31 -2.52
C GLU A 361 6.00 26.59 -2.22
N ILE A 362 5.97 25.25 -2.33
CA ILE A 362 4.81 24.45 -1.95
C ILE A 362 4.86 24.08 -0.47
N VAL A 363 6.03 23.64 0.02
CA VAL A 363 6.16 23.11 1.38
C VAL A 363 6.02 24.21 2.45
N PHE A 364 6.67 25.36 2.29
CA PHE A 364 6.66 26.40 3.33
C PHE A 364 5.28 26.98 3.65
N PRO A 365 4.40 27.28 2.67
CA PRO A 365 3.03 27.68 2.98
C PRO A 365 2.26 26.64 3.80
N LEU A 366 2.49 25.35 3.56
CA LEU A 366 1.86 24.28 4.34
C LEU A 366 2.39 24.22 5.78
N VAL A 367 3.67 24.53 6.01
CA VAL A 367 4.23 24.63 7.37
C VAL A 367 3.57 25.77 8.16
N LEU A 368 3.25 26.87 7.47
CA LEU A 368 2.63 28.07 8.05
C LEU A 368 1.11 27.96 8.19
N SER A 369 0.49 26.86 7.75
CA SER A 369 -0.95 26.66 7.86
C SER A 369 -1.34 26.26 9.29
N ASP A 370 -2.15 27.10 9.94
CA ASP A 370 -2.72 26.83 11.26
C ASP A 370 -3.96 25.91 11.19
N GLU A 371 -4.54 25.73 10.00
CA GLU A 371 -5.80 24.99 9.79
C GLU A 371 -5.60 23.46 9.80
N HIS A 372 -4.42 22.98 9.39
CA HIS A 372 -4.14 21.54 9.23
C HIS A 372 -2.86 21.11 9.95
N THR A 373 -2.93 20.99 11.28
CA THR A 373 -1.77 20.66 12.13
C THR A 373 -1.00 19.42 11.68
N ALA A 374 -1.68 18.35 11.27
CA ALA A 374 -1.03 17.13 10.79
C ALA A 374 -0.23 17.33 9.49
N LEU A 375 -0.79 18.10 8.54
CA LEU A 375 -0.13 18.43 7.28
C LEU A 375 1.04 19.40 7.52
N ALA A 376 0.89 20.39 8.40
CA ALA A 376 1.97 21.29 8.80
C ALA A 376 3.12 20.56 9.50
N LEU A 377 2.81 19.57 10.35
CA LEU A 377 3.80 18.68 10.96
C LEU A 377 4.54 17.82 9.92
N LEU A 378 3.83 17.30 8.92
CA LEU A 378 4.45 16.56 7.82
C LEU A 378 5.34 17.48 6.96
N ALA A 379 4.82 18.64 6.56
CA ALA A 379 5.55 19.64 5.78
C ALA A 379 6.81 20.12 6.50
N SER A 380 6.75 20.37 7.82
CA SER A 380 7.93 20.79 8.60
C SER A 380 9.00 19.69 8.67
N LYS A 381 8.59 18.42 8.77
CA LYS A 381 9.51 17.27 8.72
C LYS A 381 10.19 17.18 7.35
N THR A 382 9.41 17.33 6.27
CA THR A 382 9.93 17.32 4.89
C THR A 382 10.87 18.50 4.63
N ALA A 383 10.48 19.71 5.03
CA ALA A 383 11.33 20.90 4.93
C ALA A 383 12.67 20.69 5.63
N MET A 384 12.65 20.18 6.87
CA MET A 384 13.86 19.85 7.61
C MET A 384 14.75 18.84 6.86
N ARG A 385 14.19 17.71 6.41
CA ARG A 385 14.95 16.68 5.67
C ARG A 385 15.57 17.24 4.38
N ILE A 386 14.82 18.00 3.59
CA ILE A 386 15.32 18.63 2.37
C ILE A 386 16.45 19.60 2.70
N CYS A 387 16.25 20.47 3.70
CA CYS A 387 17.26 21.45 4.12
C CYS A 387 18.53 20.78 4.65
N GLU A 388 18.40 19.70 5.41
CA GLU A 388 19.54 18.93 5.93
C GLU A 388 20.40 18.36 4.81
N GLU A 389 19.73 17.70 3.88
CA GLU A 389 20.36 16.89 2.85
C GLU A 389 20.82 17.71 1.63
N CYS A 390 20.15 18.83 1.35
CA CYS A 390 20.42 19.71 0.20
C CYS A 390 21.03 21.08 0.59
N SER A 391 21.46 21.23 1.85
CA SER A 391 21.96 22.49 2.44
C SER A 391 22.91 23.32 1.57
N LYS A 392 23.82 22.66 0.83
CA LYS A 392 24.79 23.32 -0.06
C LYS A 392 24.15 24.13 -1.19
N PHE A 393 22.97 23.72 -1.64
CA PHE A 393 22.24 24.36 -2.74
C PHE A 393 21.20 25.38 -2.25
N LEU A 394 21.00 25.50 -0.93
CA LEU A 394 19.92 26.29 -0.32
C LEU A 394 20.41 27.60 0.33
N ILE A 395 21.71 27.91 0.23
CA ILE A 395 22.31 29.10 0.84
C ILE A 395 21.59 30.39 0.39
N SER A 396 21.16 30.47 -0.87
CA SER A 396 20.45 31.64 -1.41
C SER A 396 19.07 31.87 -0.81
N ILE A 397 18.43 30.83 -0.26
CA ILE A 397 17.08 30.86 0.33
C ILE A 397 17.14 31.20 1.83
N LEU A 398 18.35 31.19 2.43
CA LEU A 398 18.54 31.43 3.85
C LEU A 398 17.90 32.74 4.38
N PRO A 399 17.96 33.89 3.67
CA PRO A 399 17.31 35.12 4.14
C PRO A 399 15.77 35.03 4.22
N ASP A 400 15.16 34.34 3.25
CA ASP A 400 13.71 34.12 3.24
C ASP A 400 13.30 33.18 4.38
N LEU A 401 14.09 32.13 4.60
CA LEU A 401 13.90 31.21 5.72
C LEU A 401 14.12 31.88 7.08
N GLU A 402 15.07 32.81 7.19
CA GLU A 402 15.29 33.62 8.40
C GLU A 402 14.02 34.35 8.80
N SER A 403 13.38 34.99 7.84
CA SER A 403 12.13 35.74 8.04
C SER A 403 11.00 34.83 8.52
N ILE A 404 10.89 33.63 7.94
CA ILE A 404 9.92 32.62 8.35
C ILE A 404 10.17 32.15 9.79
N VAL A 405 11.42 31.79 10.13
CA VAL A 405 11.79 31.27 11.45
C VAL A 405 11.60 32.34 12.54
N ILE A 406 11.99 33.59 12.28
CA ILE A 406 11.76 34.70 13.21
C ILE A 406 10.26 34.95 13.39
N GLY A 407 9.46 34.87 12.31
CA GLY A 407 8.01 34.96 12.38
C GLY A 407 7.41 33.89 13.29
N MET A 408 7.82 32.63 13.11
CA MET A 408 7.38 31.51 13.94
C MET A 408 7.84 31.64 15.40
N LEU A 409 9.06 32.11 15.66
CA LEU A 409 9.58 32.31 17.03
C LEU A 409 8.73 33.31 17.82
N ASN A 410 8.21 34.34 17.14
CA ASN A 410 7.38 35.37 17.76
C ASN A 410 5.89 35.01 17.82
N ASN A 411 5.46 33.92 17.17
CA ASN A 411 4.09 33.44 17.21
C ASN A 411 3.94 32.32 18.26
N PRO A 412 3.26 32.57 19.40
CA PRO A 412 3.09 31.55 20.45
C PRO A 412 2.19 30.38 20.01
N GLU A 413 1.30 30.60 19.04
CA GLU A 413 0.36 29.57 18.54
C GLU A 413 1.06 28.53 17.66
N THR A 414 2.26 28.83 17.14
CA THR A 414 2.99 27.86 16.33
C THR A 414 3.47 26.68 17.19
N ASP A 415 3.14 25.48 16.71
CA ASP A 415 3.54 24.23 17.33
C ASP A 415 5.05 24.18 17.62
N SER A 416 5.42 23.72 18.81
CA SER A 416 6.81 23.74 19.28
C SER A 416 7.73 22.82 18.48
N LEU A 417 7.21 21.69 17.96
CA LEU A 417 7.95 20.76 17.13
C LEU A 417 8.15 21.33 15.72
N ILE A 418 7.15 22.02 15.16
CA ILE A 418 7.31 22.76 13.90
C ILE A 418 8.41 23.82 14.03
N ARG A 419 8.35 24.64 15.08
CA ARG A 419 9.38 25.66 15.36
C ARG A 419 10.78 25.07 15.44
N LEU A 420 10.93 23.98 16.18
CA LEU A 420 12.22 23.29 16.33
C LEU A 420 12.76 22.78 14.99
N ARG A 421 11.91 22.14 14.16
CA ARG A 421 12.30 21.60 12.85
C ARG A 421 12.72 22.70 11.88
N MET A 422 11.98 23.80 11.84
CA MET A 422 12.30 24.92 10.96
C MET A 422 13.57 25.66 11.41
N PHE A 423 13.79 25.78 12.72
CA PHE A 423 15.04 26.31 13.24
C PHE A 423 16.24 25.39 12.92
N ASN A 424 16.06 24.07 13.01
CA ASN A 424 17.08 23.11 12.59
C ASN A 424 17.39 23.25 11.08
N ALA A 425 16.36 23.30 10.24
CA ALA A 425 16.48 23.52 8.80
C ALA A 425 17.32 24.78 8.48
N PHE A 426 17.03 25.90 9.17
CA PHE A 426 17.79 27.13 9.05
C PHE A 426 19.25 26.96 9.47
N SER A 427 19.48 26.35 10.63
CA SER A 427 20.82 26.16 11.20
C SER A 427 21.71 25.30 10.29
N VAL A 428 21.15 24.26 9.67
CA VAL A 428 21.91 23.35 8.80
C VAL A 428 22.31 24.02 7.48
N ILE A 429 21.46 24.88 6.92
CA ILE A 429 21.81 25.69 5.76
C ILE A 429 22.88 26.73 6.16
N ALA A 430 22.69 27.44 7.27
CA ALA A 430 23.66 28.43 7.76
C ALA A 430 25.05 27.82 7.99
N ARG A 431 25.12 26.58 8.49
CA ARG A 431 26.39 25.82 8.65
C ARG A 431 27.14 25.59 7.33
N SER A 432 26.45 25.64 6.20
CA SER A 432 27.06 25.45 4.88
C SER A 432 27.76 26.72 4.35
N ILE A 433 27.62 27.85 5.04
CA ILE A 433 28.32 29.09 4.73
C ILE A 433 29.81 28.94 5.09
N ARG A 434 30.67 29.16 4.10
CA ARG A 434 32.13 29.02 4.28
C ARG A 434 32.78 30.24 4.92
N ASP A 435 32.14 31.42 4.84
CA ASP A 435 32.64 32.64 5.50
C ASP A 435 32.30 32.62 6.99
N VAL A 436 33.35 32.54 7.82
CA VAL A 436 33.26 32.50 9.29
C VAL A 436 32.65 33.79 9.86
N GLN A 437 32.91 34.95 9.25
CA GLN A 437 32.37 36.23 9.71
C GLN A 437 30.87 36.32 9.45
N GLU A 438 30.43 35.91 8.26
CA GLU A 438 29.02 35.87 7.88
C GLU A 438 28.26 34.84 8.73
N HIS A 439 28.79 33.63 8.86
CA HIS A 439 28.22 32.59 9.70
C HIS A 439 28.11 33.04 11.17
N GLY A 440 29.15 33.69 11.71
CA GLY A 440 29.13 34.23 13.08
C GLY A 440 28.06 35.30 13.30
N LYS A 441 27.82 36.18 12.30
CA LYS A 441 26.74 37.18 12.35
C LYS A 441 25.36 36.52 12.38
N ILE A 442 25.14 35.52 11.53
CA ILE A 442 23.86 34.79 11.46
C ILE A 442 23.57 34.08 12.79
N LEU A 443 24.56 33.37 13.34
CA LEU A 443 24.42 32.71 14.65
C LEU A 443 24.12 33.71 15.78
N SER A 444 24.86 34.82 15.82
CA SER A 444 24.63 35.86 16.83
C SER A 444 23.24 36.48 16.71
N GLY A 445 22.74 36.69 15.49
CA GLY A 445 21.39 37.20 15.22
C GLY A 445 20.33 36.24 15.75
N MET A 446 20.43 34.96 15.40
CA MET A 446 19.51 33.90 15.84
C MET A 446 19.48 33.71 17.36
N VAL A 447 20.64 33.62 18.01
CA VAL A 447 20.71 33.50 19.49
C VAL A 447 20.07 34.72 20.16
N SER A 448 20.31 35.91 19.62
CA SER A 448 19.72 37.14 20.14
C SER A 448 18.19 37.15 19.95
N ALA A 449 17.69 36.69 18.80
CA ALA A 449 16.27 36.55 18.54
C ALA A 449 15.59 35.59 19.52
N ILE A 450 16.19 34.41 19.76
CA ILE A 450 15.70 33.45 20.75
C ILE A 450 15.70 34.05 22.16
N ALA A 451 16.81 34.67 22.57
CA ALA A 451 16.93 35.27 23.90
C ALA A 451 15.88 36.37 24.13
N ASN A 452 15.60 37.17 23.11
CA ASN A 452 14.55 38.19 23.16
C ASN A 452 13.16 37.57 23.25
N ALA A 453 12.84 36.58 22.42
CA ALA A 453 11.55 35.89 22.44
C ALA A 453 11.30 35.20 23.80
N ALA A 454 12.31 34.52 24.35
CA ALA A 454 12.24 33.89 25.67
C ALA A 454 12.03 34.93 26.78
N SER A 455 12.75 36.06 26.73
CA SER A 455 12.59 37.14 27.70
C SER A 455 11.20 37.76 27.66
N LEU A 456 10.59 37.89 26.47
CA LEU A 456 9.22 38.38 26.31
C LEU A 456 8.21 37.38 26.89
N ALA A 457 8.38 36.09 26.60
CA ALA A 457 7.51 35.04 27.12
C ALA A 457 7.51 34.98 28.66
N ILE A 458 8.68 35.02 29.29
CA ILE A 458 8.83 35.03 30.77
C ILE A 458 8.13 36.26 31.38
N ARG A 459 8.30 37.44 30.77
CA ARG A 459 7.62 38.66 31.27
C ARG A 459 6.10 38.58 31.12
N SER A 460 5.61 37.95 30.06
CA SER A 460 4.16 37.77 29.86
C SER A 460 3.55 36.73 30.82
N SER A 461 4.27 35.67 31.18
CA SER A 461 3.82 34.70 32.18
C SER A 461 3.75 35.31 33.58
N ASP A 462 4.77 36.09 33.97
CA ASP A 462 4.79 36.81 35.26
C ASP A 462 3.62 37.79 35.39
N LEU A 463 3.23 38.45 34.30
CA LEU A 463 2.06 39.36 34.27
C LEU A 463 0.73 38.61 34.40
N SER A 464 0.63 37.38 33.87
CA SER A 464 -0.59 36.56 33.95
C SER A 464 -0.83 35.95 35.33
N GLU A 465 0.22 35.48 36.02
CA GLU A 465 0.13 35.01 37.41
C GLU A 465 -0.26 36.14 38.37
N ASN A 466 0.34 37.34 38.20
CA ASN A 466 0.00 38.52 39.00
C ASN A 466 -1.43 39.06 38.78
N LEU A 467 -2.08 38.72 37.66
CA LEU A 467 -3.48 39.08 37.39
C LEU A 467 -4.46 38.05 38.00
N LEU A 468 -4.10 36.77 38.03
CA LEU A 468 -4.87 35.72 38.69
C LEU A 468 -4.84 35.85 40.22
N GLU A 469 -3.67 36.15 40.80
CA GLU A 469 -3.56 36.40 42.25
C GLU A 469 -4.37 37.64 42.71
N LYS A 470 -4.54 38.64 41.84
CA LYS A 470 -5.37 39.83 42.12
C LYS A 470 -6.88 39.57 42.00
N GLN A 471 -7.31 38.55 41.27
CA GLN A 471 -8.72 38.17 41.18
C GLN A 471 -9.15 37.22 42.31
N GLU A 472 -8.23 36.43 42.87
CA GLU A 472 -8.50 35.59 44.05
C GLU A 472 -8.45 36.36 45.38
N THR A 473 -7.98 37.62 45.37
CA THR A 473 -7.87 38.49 46.56
C THR A 473 -8.92 39.62 46.62
N THR A 474 -9.94 39.59 45.76
CA THR A 474 -11.15 40.42 45.83
C THR A 474 -12.39 39.55 45.99
#